data_AF-A0A940HNR0-F1
#
_entry.id   AF-A0A940HNR0-F1
#
_cell.length_a   1.000
_cell.length_b   1.000
_cell.length_c   1.000
_cell.angle_alpha   90.00
_cell.angle_beta   90.00
_cell.angle_gamma   90.00
#
_symmetry.space_group_name_H-M   'P 1'
#
loop_
_entity.id
_entity.type
_entity.pdbx_description
1 polymer ?
#
loop_
_entity_poly.entity_id
_entity_poly.type
_entity_poly.pdbx_seq_one_letter_code
_entity_poly.pdbx_strand_id
1 'polypeptide(L)'
;MRTTWLILVLMLLIGGIMYFLAQKPQRTTVHNTIAFGNTPDSIRQRTILYVAYDPAQVYFRDSAWSTADSTPLKIIPPDSALSAFNGHGSATFYIDYNHQYFYDIEISKPATGQPFGLTLDLQPDPANNTVQLSGVVDSQNGKLDFSGPMMKMFNAFVLSYNTKIPDSLRSADSSLAKAEKLITVIRK
;
A
#
# COMPACT_ATOMS: atom_id res chain seq x y z
N MET A 1 45.30 37.73 -29.38
CA MET A 1 44.46 36.81 -30.16
C MET A 1 44.48 35.35 -29.69
N ARG A 2 45.47 34.88 -28.89
CA ARG A 2 45.51 33.47 -28.42
C ARG A 2 44.48 33.12 -27.33
N THR A 3 44.08 34.08 -26.50
CA THR A 3 43.16 33.87 -25.36
C THR A 3 41.70 33.66 -25.79
N THR A 4 41.27 34.27 -26.89
CA THR A 4 39.89 34.19 -27.40
C THR A 4 39.53 32.78 -27.87
N TRP A 5 40.49 32.06 -28.47
CA TRP A 5 40.30 30.68 -28.92
C TRP A 5 40.13 29.68 -27.77
N LEU A 6 40.82 29.92 -26.66
CA LEU A 6 40.76 29.06 -25.48
C LEU A 6 39.39 29.15 -24.79
N ILE A 7 38.81 30.36 -24.75
CA ILE A 7 37.45 30.60 -24.23
C ILE A 7 36.40 29.92 -25.11
N LEU A 8 36.55 29.98 -26.43
CA LEU A 8 35.62 29.33 -27.38
C LEU A 8 35.61 27.80 -27.22
N VAL A 9 36.78 27.18 -27.09
CA VAL A 9 36.89 25.73 -26.86
C VAL A 9 36.25 25.34 -25.54
N LEU A 10 36.45 26.12 -24.47
CA LEU A 10 35.85 25.85 -23.17
C LEU A 10 34.32 25.93 -23.22
N MET A 11 33.75 26.92 -23.91
CA MET A 11 32.31 27.07 -24.07
C MET A 11 31.69 25.92 -24.87
N LEU A 12 32.37 25.45 -25.92
CA LEU A 12 31.94 24.29 -26.70
C LEU A 12 31.92 23.01 -25.84
N LEU A 13 32.92 22.85 -24.97
CA LEU A 13 33.03 21.70 -24.07
C LEU A 13 31.93 21.72 -23.00
N ILE A 14 31.66 22.88 -22.39
CA ILE A 14 30.55 23.07 -21.44
C ILE A 14 29.21 22.82 -22.11
N GLY A 15 28.99 23.36 -23.31
CA GLY A 15 27.77 23.15 -24.10
C GLY A 15 27.55 21.68 -24.46
N GLY A 16 28.63 20.97 -24.84
CA GLY A 16 28.58 19.53 -25.13
C GLY A 16 28.23 18.69 -23.90
N ILE A 17 28.79 19.02 -22.73
CA ILE A 17 28.46 18.35 -21.45
C ILE A 17 26.99 18.60 -21.08
N MET A 18 26.52 19.85 -21.20
CA MET A 18 25.12 20.19 -20.93
C MET A 18 24.16 19.48 -21.88
N TYR A 19 24.49 19.42 -23.17
CA TYR A 19 23.69 18.70 -24.16
C TYR A 19 23.62 17.20 -23.85
N PHE A 20 24.75 16.58 -23.48
CA PHE A 20 24.79 15.17 -23.11
C PHE A 20 24.04 14.86 -21.80
N LEU A 21 24.10 15.77 -20.82
CA LEU A 21 23.32 15.65 -19.58
C LEU A 21 21.83 15.86 -19.80
N ALA A 22 21.43 16.76 -20.70
CA ALA A 22 20.04 17.00 -21.07
C ALA A 22 19.44 15.84 -21.88
N GLN A 23 20.26 15.13 -22.66
CA GLN A 23 19.86 13.91 -23.38
C GLN A 23 19.79 12.66 -22.50
N LYS A 24 20.20 12.70 -21.23
CA LYS A 24 19.92 11.58 -20.33
C LYS A 24 18.40 11.42 -20.28
N PRO A 25 17.85 10.29 -20.76
CA PRO A 25 16.42 10.07 -20.67
C PRO A 25 16.05 10.21 -19.21
N GLN A 26 15.16 11.17 -18.90
CA GLN A 26 14.52 11.23 -17.60
C GLN A 26 13.98 9.83 -17.37
N ARG A 27 14.56 9.11 -16.40
CA ARG A 27 14.00 7.84 -15.97
C ARG A 27 12.58 8.17 -15.53
N THR A 28 11.60 7.84 -16.36
CA THR A 28 10.20 7.87 -16.00
C THR A 28 10.08 6.91 -14.83
N THR A 29 10.08 7.46 -13.62
CA THR A 29 9.83 6.69 -12.41
C THR A 29 8.40 6.21 -12.53
N VAL A 30 8.27 4.96 -12.92
CA VAL A 30 6.99 4.28 -12.98
C VAL A 30 6.49 4.18 -11.54
N HIS A 31 5.45 4.96 -11.22
CA HIS A 31 4.89 5.03 -9.87
C HIS A 31 3.70 4.08 -9.73
N ASN A 32 3.55 3.46 -8.56
CA ASN A 32 2.33 2.76 -8.23
C ASN A 32 1.28 3.78 -7.78
N THR A 33 0.06 3.64 -8.25
CA THR A 33 -1.03 4.57 -7.93
C THR A 33 -2.08 3.87 -7.09
N ILE A 34 -2.64 4.61 -6.14
CA ILE A 34 -3.80 4.16 -5.36
C ILE A 34 -4.84 5.26 -5.44
N ALA A 35 -6.03 4.95 -5.94
CA ALA A 35 -7.10 5.91 -6.18
C ALA A 35 -8.43 5.44 -5.61
N PHE A 36 -9.27 6.38 -5.17
CA PHE A 36 -10.69 6.11 -4.96
C PHE A 36 -11.44 6.42 -6.26
N GLY A 37 -12.24 5.48 -6.76
CA GLY A 37 -13.06 5.68 -7.94
C GLY A 37 -14.39 6.36 -7.61
N ASN A 38 -15.49 5.63 -7.74
CA ASN A 38 -16.87 6.08 -7.53
C ASN A 38 -17.29 6.02 -6.05
N THR A 39 -16.40 6.45 -5.15
CA THR A 39 -16.70 6.51 -3.71
C THR A 39 -17.33 7.86 -3.36
N PRO A 40 -18.52 7.90 -2.72
CA PRO A 40 -19.12 9.15 -2.24
C PRO A 40 -18.19 9.91 -1.28
N ASP A 41 -18.13 11.24 -1.37
CA ASP A 41 -17.27 12.07 -0.52
C ASP A 41 -17.53 11.85 0.98
N SER A 42 -18.79 11.62 1.36
CA SER A 42 -19.18 11.35 2.76
C SER A 42 -18.56 10.07 3.32
N ILE A 43 -18.29 9.09 2.46
CA ILE A 43 -17.57 7.87 2.82
C ILE A 43 -16.07 8.13 2.76
N ARG A 44 -15.60 8.71 1.66
CA ARG A 44 -14.18 8.99 1.42
C ARG A 44 -13.53 9.78 2.55
N GLN A 45 -14.21 10.80 3.09
CA GLN A 45 -13.69 11.63 4.20
C GLN A 45 -13.53 10.89 5.53
N ARG A 46 -14.19 9.74 5.68
CA ARG A 46 -14.12 8.88 6.88
C ARG A 46 -13.26 7.64 6.68
N THR A 47 -12.75 7.46 5.46
CA THR A 47 -11.89 6.34 5.11
C THR A 47 -10.43 6.75 5.24
N ILE A 48 -9.66 5.95 5.96
CA ILE A 48 -8.21 6.09 6.08
C ILE A 48 -7.56 4.84 5.53
N LEU A 49 -6.58 5.03 4.64
CA LEU A 49 -5.80 3.94 4.07
C LEU A 49 -4.46 3.85 4.80
N TYR A 50 -4.21 2.73 5.46
CA TYR A 50 -2.91 2.41 6.06
C TYR A 50 -2.17 1.39 5.20
N VAL A 51 -0.85 1.38 5.31
CA VAL A 51 0.00 0.35 4.70
C VAL A 51 0.99 -0.22 5.70
N ALA A 52 1.19 -1.52 5.62
CA ALA A 52 2.32 -2.21 6.21
C ALA A 52 3.04 -3.03 5.13
N TYR A 53 4.36 -3.08 5.22
CA TYR A 53 5.19 -3.82 4.27
C TYR A 53 5.54 -5.18 4.85
N ASP A 54 5.13 -6.24 4.15
CA ASP A 54 5.30 -7.63 4.55
C ASP A 54 5.02 -7.93 6.06
N PRO A 55 3.83 -7.56 6.58
CA PRO A 55 3.58 -7.68 8.02
C PRO A 55 3.30 -9.14 8.42
N ALA A 56 4.01 -9.65 9.43
CA ALA A 56 3.60 -10.89 10.10
C ALA A 56 2.41 -10.65 11.06
N GLN A 57 2.42 -9.51 11.75
CA GLN A 57 1.37 -9.11 12.68
C GLN A 57 1.12 -7.60 12.61
N VAL A 58 -0.15 -7.22 12.75
CA VAL A 58 -0.59 -5.84 12.85
C VAL A 58 -1.60 -5.72 14.00
N TYR A 59 -1.47 -4.66 14.77
CA TYR A 59 -2.25 -4.37 15.95
C TYR A 59 -3.17 -3.20 15.69
N PHE A 60 -4.41 -3.33 16.12
CA PHE A 60 -5.31 -2.20 16.30
C PHE A 60 -5.61 -2.06 17.79
N ARG A 61 -5.31 -0.90 18.38
CA ARG A 61 -5.58 -0.60 19.79
C ARG A 61 -5.71 0.90 19.99
N ASP A 62 -6.67 1.31 20.82
CA ASP A 62 -6.91 2.72 21.16
C ASP A 62 -7.04 3.61 19.91
N SER A 63 -7.80 3.11 18.92
CA SER A 63 -8.05 3.75 17.61
C SER A 63 -6.82 3.94 16.71
N ALA A 64 -5.72 3.22 16.98
CA ALA A 64 -4.49 3.32 16.20
C ALA A 64 -4.07 1.96 15.63
N TRP A 65 -3.61 1.98 14.38
CA TRP A 65 -2.98 0.85 13.71
C TRP A 65 -1.45 0.90 13.90
N SER A 66 -0.84 -0.23 14.28
CA SER A 66 0.59 -0.33 14.50
C SER A 66 1.15 -1.71 14.17
N THR A 67 2.46 -1.79 13.91
CA THR A 67 3.22 -3.05 13.82
C THR A 67 3.49 -3.62 15.22
N ALA A 68 4.04 -4.84 15.29
CA ALA A 68 4.32 -5.54 16.55
C ALA A 68 5.30 -4.81 17.49
N ASP A 69 6.20 -4.00 16.94
CA ASP A 69 7.11 -3.12 17.68
C ASP A 69 6.45 -1.80 18.12
N SER A 70 5.13 -1.68 17.99
CA SER A 70 4.33 -0.48 18.28
C SER A 70 4.60 0.72 17.36
N THR A 71 5.28 0.54 16.23
CA THR A 71 5.44 1.60 15.23
C THR A 71 4.09 1.85 14.54
N PRO A 72 3.58 3.10 14.48
CA PRO A 72 2.33 3.41 13.78
C PRO A 72 2.41 3.08 12.29
N LEU A 73 1.32 2.55 11.73
CA LEU A 73 1.26 2.30 10.29
C LEU A 73 1.28 3.61 9.50
N LYS A 74 1.89 3.57 8.33
CA LYS A 74 1.92 4.73 7.42
C LYS A 74 0.57 4.94 6.79
N ILE A 75 0.06 6.17 6.84
CA ILE A 75 -1.14 6.59 6.12
C ILE A 75 -0.78 6.89 4.67
N ILE A 76 -1.62 6.42 3.75
CA ILE A 76 -1.54 6.71 2.33
C ILE A 76 -2.64 7.69 1.97
N PRO A 77 -2.29 8.89 1.49
CA PRO A 77 -3.28 9.78 0.89
C PRO A 77 -3.89 9.11 -0.34
N PRO A 78 -5.20 9.17 -0.52
CA PRO A 78 -5.79 8.74 -1.79
C PRO A 78 -5.26 9.58 -2.94
N ASP A 79 -5.24 8.96 -4.12
CA ASP A 79 -4.72 9.51 -5.38
C ASP A 79 -3.22 9.83 -5.35
N SER A 80 -2.47 9.19 -4.44
CA SER A 80 -1.03 9.39 -4.33
C SER A 80 -0.23 8.36 -5.11
N ALA A 81 0.88 8.83 -5.69
CA ALA A 81 1.95 7.99 -6.20
C ALA A 81 2.79 7.49 -5.02
N LEU A 82 2.84 6.17 -4.81
CA LEU A 82 3.61 5.58 -3.71
C LEU A 82 4.69 4.63 -4.23
N SER A 83 5.84 4.60 -3.55
CA SER A 83 6.68 3.39 -3.54
C SER A 83 5.99 2.35 -2.67
N ALA A 84 4.93 1.76 -3.22
CA ALA A 84 3.96 0.94 -2.48
C ALA A 84 4.56 -0.31 -1.81
N PHE A 85 5.78 -0.70 -2.15
CA PHE A 85 6.44 -1.88 -1.56
C PHE A 85 7.67 -1.55 -0.72
N ASN A 86 8.24 -0.34 -0.80
CA ASN A 86 9.44 0.07 -0.05
C ASN A 86 10.60 -0.97 -0.02
N GLY A 87 10.80 -1.71 -1.13
CA GLY A 87 11.82 -2.76 -1.21
C GLY A 87 11.37 -4.17 -0.76
N HIS A 88 10.19 -4.29 -0.15
CA HIS A 88 9.62 -5.56 0.31
C HIS A 88 8.94 -6.35 -0.81
N GLY A 89 8.69 -7.65 -0.57
CA GLY A 89 8.06 -8.57 -1.52
C GLY A 89 6.54 -8.41 -1.63
N SER A 90 5.90 -7.83 -0.62
CA SER A 90 4.47 -7.51 -0.65
C SER A 90 4.14 -6.32 0.25
N ALA A 91 2.95 -5.76 0.05
CA ALA A 91 2.40 -4.71 0.88
C ALA A 91 0.94 -5.04 1.19
N THR A 92 0.57 -4.84 2.45
CA THR A 92 -0.81 -5.02 2.90
C THR A 92 -1.42 -3.66 3.18
N PHE A 93 -2.54 -3.39 2.53
CA PHE A 93 -3.32 -2.17 2.70
C PHE A 93 -4.47 -2.43 3.67
N TYR A 94 -4.63 -1.58 4.67
CA TYR A 94 -5.74 -1.61 5.61
C TYR A 94 -6.63 -0.40 5.35
N ILE A 95 -7.84 -0.66 4.85
CA ILE A 95 -8.88 0.32 4.62
C ILE A 95 -9.68 0.40 5.92
N ASP A 96 -9.50 1.47 6.68
CA ASP A 96 -10.26 1.75 7.90
C ASP A 96 -11.39 2.72 7.56
N TYR A 97 -12.63 2.37 7.93
CA TYR A 97 -13.79 3.23 7.80
C TYR A 97 -14.32 3.62 9.19
N ASN A 98 -14.13 4.89 9.53
CA ASN A 98 -14.63 5.51 10.76
C ASN A 98 -14.24 4.76 12.06
N HIS A 99 -13.13 4.00 12.05
CA HIS A 99 -12.71 3.10 13.14
C HIS A 99 -13.76 2.07 13.58
N GLN A 100 -14.76 1.83 12.74
CA GLN A 100 -15.85 0.90 13.01
C GLN A 100 -15.74 -0.35 12.14
N TYR A 101 -15.20 -0.19 10.93
CA TYR A 101 -15.06 -1.26 9.98
C TYR A 101 -13.69 -1.20 9.31
N PHE A 102 -13.16 -2.36 8.94
CA PHE A 102 -11.93 -2.44 8.18
C PHE A 102 -11.97 -3.52 7.10
N TYR A 103 -11.08 -3.37 6.12
CA TYR A 103 -10.81 -4.38 5.11
C TYR A 103 -9.31 -4.38 4.83
N ASP A 104 -8.69 -5.55 4.73
CA ASP A 104 -7.28 -5.68 4.39
C ASP A 104 -7.06 -6.41 3.06
N ILE A 105 -6.12 -5.91 2.26
CA ILE A 105 -5.74 -6.50 0.97
C ILE A 105 -4.22 -6.58 0.91
N GLU A 106 -3.72 -7.79 0.69
CA GLU A 106 -2.31 -8.00 0.40
C GLU A 106 -2.08 -7.98 -1.12
N ILE A 107 -1.12 -7.15 -1.54
CA ILE A 107 -0.67 -7.09 -2.92
C ILE A 107 0.80 -7.53 -2.95
N SER A 108 1.10 -8.51 -3.79
CA SER A 108 2.47 -8.93 -4.06
C SER A 108 3.16 -7.95 -5.00
N LYS A 109 4.45 -7.72 -4.78
CA LYS A 109 5.26 -6.87 -5.65
C LYS A 109 5.31 -7.48 -7.07
N PRO A 110 4.95 -6.71 -8.11
CA PRO A 110 5.07 -7.17 -9.49
C PRO A 110 6.55 -7.29 -9.88
N ALA A 111 6.83 -7.85 -11.07
CA ALA A 111 8.20 -7.98 -11.55
C ALA A 111 8.89 -6.60 -11.62
N THR A 112 10.22 -6.59 -11.44
CA THR A 112 10.99 -5.34 -11.30
C THR A 112 10.75 -4.41 -12.50
N GLY A 113 10.34 -3.18 -12.22
CA GLY A 113 10.08 -2.15 -13.23
C GLY A 113 8.63 -2.07 -13.73
N GLN A 114 7.73 -2.91 -13.23
CA GLN A 114 6.31 -2.85 -13.60
C GLN A 114 5.49 -2.02 -12.59
N PRO A 115 4.66 -1.06 -13.04
CA PRO A 115 3.70 -0.38 -12.18
C PRO A 115 2.55 -1.32 -11.82
N PHE A 116 1.88 -1.02 -10.71
CA PHE A 116 0.49 -1.40 -10.54
C PHE A 116 -0.36 -0.19 -10.18
N GLY A 117 -1.65 -0.24 -10.52
CA GLY A 117 -2.68 0.67 -10.05
C GLY A 117 -3.66 -0.08 -9.15
N LEU A 118 -4.02 0.52 -8.02
CA LEU A 118 -5.09 0.04 -7.15
C LEU A 118 -6.22 1.07 -7.18
N THR A 119 -7.39 0.66 -7.68
CA THR A 119 -8.61 1.46 -7.60
C THR A 119 -9.53 0.87 -6.54
N LEU A 120 -9.99 1.72 -5.61
CA LEU A 120 -10.88 1.36 -4.52
C LEU A 120 -12.22 2.06 -4.68
N ASP A 121 -13.30 1.32 -4.53
CA ASP A 121 -14.68 1.80 -4.59
C ASP A 121 -15.42 1.37 -3.34
N LEU A 122 -15.85 2.33 -2.53
CA LEU A 122 -16.63 2.09 -1.33
C LEU A 122 -18.06 2.57 -1.51
N GLN A 123 -19.00 1.69 -1.21
CA GLN A 123 -20.43 1.99 -1.29
C GLN A 123 -21.16 1.51 -0.04
N PRO A 124 -22.24 2.21 0.40
CA PRO A 124 -23.07 1.71 1.48
C PRO A 124 -23.59 0.31 1.14
N ASP A 125 -23.56 -0.60 2.11
CA ASP A 125 -24.20 -1.91 2.04
C ASP A 125 -25.33 -1.98 3.07
N PRO A 126 -26.58 -1.66 2.66
CA PRO A 126 -27.73 -1.70 3.55
C PRO A 126 -28.06 -3.11 4.05
N ALA A 127 -27.70 -4.16 3.30
CA ALA A 127 -28.03 -5.54 3.67
C ALA A 127 -27.21 -6.01 4.87
N ASN A 128 -25.95 -5.60 4.94
CA ASN A 128 -25.03 -5.96 6.02
C ASN A 128 -24.78 -4.83 7.03
N ASN A 129 -25.48 -3.70 6.89
CA ASN A 129 -25.32 -2.50 7.72
C ASN A 129 -23.86 -2.04 7.85
N THR A 130 -23.11 -2.14 6.74
CA THR A 130 -21.68 -1.85 6.63
C THR A 130 -21.41 -1.11 5.32
N VAL A 131 -20.14 -0.99 4.95
CA VAL A 131 -19.69 -0.52 3.65
C VAL A 131 -19.19 -1.71 2.84
N GLN A 132 -19.61 -1.83 1.59
CA GLN A 132 -19.02 -2.75 0.63
C GLN A 132 -17.76 -2.10 0.07
N LEU A 133 -16.64 -2.83 0.10
CA LEU A 133 -15.43 -2.46 -0.63
C LEU A 133 -15.36 -3.31 -1.89
N SER A 134 -15.21 -2.66 -3.03
CA SER A 134 -14.76 -3.28 -4.27
C SER A 134 -13.49 -2.61 -4.76
N GLY A 135 -12.71 -3.31 -5.56
CA GLY A 135 -11.56 -2.68 -6.18
C GLY A 135 -10.90 -3.56 -7.24
N VAL A 136 -9.98 -2.93 -7.93
CA VAL A 136 -9.23 -3.52 -9.05
C VAL A 136 -7.75 -3.27 -8.81
N VAL A 137 -6.97 -4.33 -8.82
CA VAL A 137 -5.50 -4.26 -8.95
C VAL A 137 -5.18 -4.42 -10.42
N ASP A 138 -4.82 -3.34 -11.09
CA ASP A 138 -4.37 -3.33 -12.47
C ASP A 138 -2.84 -3.47 -12.50
N SER A 139 -2.35 -4.56 -13.08
CA SER A 139 -0.93 -4.81 -13.27
C SER A 139 -0.69 -5.28 -14.70
N GLN A 140 0.56 -5.23 -15.17
CA GLN A 140 0.89 -5.78 -16.50
C GLN A 140 0.61 -7.29 -16.62
N ASN A 141 0.52 -8.01 -15.50
CA ASN A 141 0.21 -9.44 -15.47
C ASN A 141 -1.30 -9.71 -15.47
N GLY A 142 -2.13 -8.67 -15.53
CA GLY A 142 -3.58 -8.76 -15.55
C GLY A 142 -4.25 -7.91 -14.47
N LYS A 143 -5.57 -7.90 -14.55
CA LYS A 143 -6.45 -7.23 -13.58
C LYS A 143 -6.96 -8.26 -12.57
N LEU A 144 -6.87 -7.91 -11.30
CA LEU A 144 -7.48 -8.68 -10.21
C LEU A 144 -8.59 -7.84 -9.60
N ASP A 145 -9.82 -8.32 -9.72
CA ASP A 145 -10.97 -7.72 -9.07
C ASP A 145 -11.19 -8.36 -7.70
N PHE A 146 -11.55 -7.55 -6.71
CA PHE A 146 -11.96 -8.03 -5.40
C PHE A 146 -13.19 -7.26 -4.93
N SER A 147 -14.03 -7.92 -4.14
CA SER A 147 -15.22 -7.31 -3.56
C SER A 147 -15.58 -8.04 -2.28
N GLY A 148 -15.95 -7.30 -1.24
CA GLY A 148 -16.48 -7.87 -0.01
C GLY A 148 -16.97 -6.80 0.98
N PRO A 149 -17.83 -7.19 1.92
CA PRO A 149 -18.24 -6.29 2.99
C PRO A 149 -17.05 -6.00 3.91
N MET A 150 -16.96 -4.77 4.42
CA MET A 150 -15.97 -4.44 5.44
C MET A 150 -16.30 -5.14 6.76
N MET A 151 -15.28 -5.65 7.43
CA MET A 151 -15.40 -6.36 8.71
C MET A 151 -15.51 -5.39 9.88
N LYS A 152 -16.33 -5.70 10.87
CA LYS A 152 -16.44 -4.90 12.09
C LYS A 152 -15.14 -4.92 12.89
N MET A 153 -14.68 -3.76 13.33
CA MET A 153 -13.51 -3.61 14.19
C MET A 153 -13.88 -3.86 15.65
N PHE A 154 -12.99 -4.55 16.37
CA PHE A 154 -13.02 -4.64 17.82
C PHE A 154 -12.23 -3.48 18.43
N ASN A 155 -12.48 -3.15 19.70
CA ASN A 155 -11.76 -2.09 20.42
C ASN A 155 -10.23 -2.31 20.44
N ALA A 156 -9.82 -3.57 20.52
CA ALA A 156 -8.42 -3.97 20.42
C ALA A 156 -8.32 -5.38 19.82
N PHE A 157 -7.47 -5.56 18.81
CA PHE A 157 -7.22 -6.85 18.19
C PHE A 157 -5.86 -6.92 17.50
N VAL A 158 -5.44 -8.15 17.20
CA VAL A 158 -4.24 -8.45 16.41
C VAL A 158 -4.65 -9.23 15.18
N LEU A 159 -4.19 -8.78 14.02
CA LEU A 159 -4.19 -9.54 12.77
C LEU A 159 -2.87 -10.29 12.69
N SER A 160 -2.94 -11.61 12.55
CA SER A 160 -1.78 -12.49 12.41
C SER A 160 -1.85 -13.20 11.06
N TYR A 161 -0.81 -13.02 10.24
CA TYR A 161 -0.68 -13.67 8.93
C TYR A 161 0.18 -14.92 9.11
N ASN A 162 -0.46 -16.07 9.30
CA ASN A 162 0.21 -17.29 9.72
C ASN A 162 1.32 -17.72 8.76
N THR A 163 1.13 -17.50 7.46
CA THR A 163 2.13 -17.79 6.41
C THR A 163 3.45 -17.04 6.62
N LYS A 164 3.43 -15.92 7.35
CA LYS A 164 4.59 -15.05 7.61
C LYS A 164 5.14 -15.18 9.03
N ILE A 165 4.44 -15.90 9.91
CA ILE A 165 4.89 -16.18 11.28
C ILE A 165 5.80 -17.42 11.24
N PRO A 166 6.99 -17.39 11.87
CA PRO A 166 7.86 -18.56 11.99
C PRO A 166 7.12 -19.74 12.62
N ASP A 167 7.40 -20.97 12.15
CA ASP A 167 6.72 -22.17 12.65
C ASP A 167 6.81 -22.34 14.17
N SER A 168 7.92 -21.88 14.78
CA SER A 168 8.12 -21.89 16.24
C SER A 168 7.14 -21.00 17.02
N LEU A 169 6.49 -20.07 16.35
CA LEU A 169 5.55 -19.09 16.93
C LEU A 169 4.11 -19.31 16.45
N ARG A 170 3.86 -20.32 15.60
CA ARG A 170 2.50 -20.67 15.16
C ARG A 170 1.74 -21.37 16.29
N SER A 171 0.42 -21.21 16.29
CA SER A 171 -0.45 -21.89 17.26
C SER A 171 -0.27 -23.41 17.16
N ALA A 172 -0.14 -24.09 18.31
CA ALA A 172 -0.12 -25.55 18.37
C ALA A 172 -1.47 -26.19 18.02
N ASP A 173 -2.55 -25.40 18.00
CA ASP A 173 -3.86 -25.85 17.55
C ASP A 173 -3.87 -25.98 16.03
N SER A 174 -4.04 -27.22 15.55
CA SER A 174 -4.04 -27.58 14.13
C SER A 174 -5.09 -26.85 13.28
N SER A 175 -6.20 -26.40 13.88
CA SER A 175 -7.24 -25.66 13.17
C SER A 175 -6.82 -24.21 12.92
N LEU A 176 -6.21 -23.58 13.93
CA LEU A 176 -5.68 -22.23 13.85
C LEU A 176 -4.41 -22.18 12.99
N ALA A 177 -3.57 -23.22 13.03
CA ALA A 177 -2.37 -23.31 12.21
C ALA A 177 -2.66 -23.39 10.71
N LYS A 178 -3.84 -23.88 10.32
CA LYS A 178 -4.28 -23.97 8.91
C LYS A 178 -4.89 -22.68 8.38
N ALA A 179 -5.33 -21.78 9.25
CA ALA A 179 -5.87 -20.50 8.81
C ALA A 179 -4.75 -19.64 8.20
N GLU A 180 -4.99 -18.97 7.07
CA GLU A 180 -4.00 -18.06 6.48
C GLU A 180 -3.89 -16.76 7.29
N LYS A 181 -5.01 -16.31 7.87
CA LYS A 181 -5.12 -15.11 8.69
C LYS A 181 -5.95 -15.39 9.95
N LEU A 182 -5.48 -14.89 11.09
CA LEU A 182 -6.16 -14.98 12.37
C LEU A 182 -6.42 -13.58 12.93
N ILE A 183 -7.62 -13.39 13.50
CA ILE A 183 -7.99 -12.18 14.23
C ILE A 183 -8.09 -12.56 15.71
N THR A 184 -7.17 -12.05 16.52
CA THR A 184 -7.17 -12.28 17.97
C THR A 184 -7.69 -11.03 18.66
N VAL A 185 -8.86 -11.13 19.29
CA VAL A 185 -9.44 -10.01 20.05
C VAL A 185 -8.75 -9.89 21.41
N ILE A 186 -8.22 -8.71 21.71
CA ILE A 186 -7.61 -8.41 23.00
C ILE A 186 -8.72 -7.89 23.92
N ARG A 187 -9.11 -8.70 24.91
CA ARG A 187 -10.03 -8.25 25.95
C ARG A 187 -9.27 -7.36 26.93
N LYS A 188 -9.78 -6.15 27.17
CA LYS A 188 -9.39 -5.33 28.33
C LYS A 188 -10.01 -5.92 29.59
#